data_AF-A0A927UKK6-F1
#
_entry.id   AF-A0A927UKK6-F1
#
_cell.length_a   1.000
_cell.length_b   1.000
_cell.length_c   1.000
_cell.angle_alpha   90.00
_cell.angle_beta   90.00
_cell.angle_gamma   90.00
#
_symmetry.space_group_name_H-M   'P 1'
#
loop_
_entity.id
_entity.type
_entity.pdbx_description
1 polymer ?
#
loop_
_entity_poly.entity_id
_entity_poly.type
_entity_poly.pdbx_seq_one_letter_code
_entity_poly.pdbx_strand_id
1 'polypeptide(L)'
;MINNVLLNKDFLKSLDEWTEKEVYVKLISLSFDEHPRSEITGYATGGSVKVDGASAVRRICSVNMVAENARINELDWAFESKFKLEVGIRNFINKNYDDIIWFPQGTYIITSFSSTKNA
;
A
#
# COMPACT_ATOMS: atom_id res chain seq x y z
N MET A 1 -2.62 -24.69 -4.66
CA MET A 1 -1.29 -24.08 -4.42
C MET A 1 -1.43 -22.60 -4.71
N ILE A 2 -1.24 -21.74 -3.72
CA ILE A 2 -1.19 -20.29 -3.95
C ILE A 2 0.13 -20.03 -4.67
N ASN A 3 0.09 -19.84 -5.98
CA ASN A 3 1.25 -19.41 -6.75
C ASN A 3 1.60 -18.01 -6.25
N ASN A 4 2.62 -17.91 -5.39
CA ASN A 4 3.09 -16.62 -4.91
C ASN A 4 3.68 -15.85 -6.10
N VAL A 5 2.90 -14.91 -6.63
CA VAL A 5 3.23 -14.11 -7.81
C VAL A 5 4.56 -13.36 -7.65
N LEU A 6 4.92 -13.01 -6.41
CA LEU A 6 6.17 -12.31 -6.07
C LEU A 6 7.41 -13.18 -6.22
N LEU A 7 7.26 -14.50 -6.42
CA LEU A 7 8.38 -15.40 -6.70
C LEU A 7 8.62 -15.61 -8.21
N ASN A 8 7.68 -15.19 -9.06
CA ASN A 8 7.81 -15.32 -10.51
C ASN A 8 8.60 -14.14 -11.10
N LYS A 9 9.92 -14.29 -11.20
CA LYS A 9 10.82 -13.24 -11.70
C LYS A 9 10.50 -12.79 -13.12
N ASP A 10 10.11 -13.72 -14.00
CA ASP A 10 9.82 -13.39 -15.40
C ASP A 10 8.57 -12.52 -15.50
N PHE A 11 7.51 -12.90 -14.77
CA PHE A 11 6.31 -12.08 -14.66
C PHE A 11 6.61 -10.71 -14.06
N LEU A 12 7.37 -10.66 -12.96
CA LEU A 12 7.71 -9.38 -12.31
C LEU A 12 8.52 -8.46 -13.23
N LYS A 13 9.44 -9.02 -14.01
CA LYS A 13 10.18 -8.27 -15.02
C LYS A 13 9.25 -7.72 -16.10
N SER A 14 8.36 -8.56 -16.64
CA SER A 14 7.36 -8.10 -17.62
C SER A 14 6.41 -7.05 -17.04
N LEU A 15 6.02 -7.20 -15.77
CA LEU A 15 5.19 -6.23 -15.07
C LEU A 15 5.94 -4.91 -14.93
N ASP A 16 7.24 -4.93 -14.59
CA ASP A 16 8.11 -3.76 -14.45
C ASP A 16 8.39 -3.05 -15.78
N GLU A 17 8.59 -3.80 -16.86
CA GLU A 17 8.85 -3.26 -18.20
C GLU A 17 7.59 -2.71 -18.90
N TRP A 18 6.38 -3.06 -18.42
CA TRP A 18 5.14 -2.60 -19.01
C TRP A 18 4.98 -1.07 -18.91
N THR A 19 4.67 -0.41 -20.03
CA THR A 19 4.67 1.06 -20.13
C THR A 19 3.61 1.73 -19.28
N GLU A 20 2.40 1.15 -19.21
CA GLU A 20 1.28 1.75 -18.47
C GLU A 20 1.32 1.34 -17.00
N LYS A 21 1.54 2.29 -16.10
CA LYS A 21 1.64 2.04 -14.66
C LYS A 21 0.48 2.70 -13.93
N GLU A 22 -0.50 1.90 -13.55
CA GLU A 22 -1.48 2.31 -12.54
C GLU A 22 -1.02 1.79 -11.18
N VAL A 23 -0.68 2.73 -10.29
CA VAL A 23 -0.17 2.44 -8.95
C VAL A 23 -1.25 2.69 -7.93
N TYR A 24 -1.48 1.68 -7.09
CA TYR A 24 -2.43 1.72 -5.99
C TYR A 24 -1.69 1.68 -4.66
N VAL A 25 -2.34 2.20 -3.63
CA VAL A 25 -1.90 2.08 -2.25
C VAL A 25 -2.99 1.35 -1.49
N LYS A 26 -2.57 0.42 -0.64
CA LYS A 26 -3.41 -0.16 0.40
C LYS A 26 -2.79 0.10 1.75
N LEU A 27 -3.56 0.77 2.60
CA LEU A 27 -3.24 1.00 4.00
C LEU A 27 -4.11 0.06 4.82
N ILE A 28 -3.49 -0.75 5.68
CA ILE A 28 -4.19 -1.64 6.60
C ILE A 28 -3.89 -1.17 8.01
N SER A 29 -4.90 -0.65 8.70
CA SER A 29 -4.71 -0.22 10.07
C SER A 29 -4.54 -1.40 11.03
N LEU A 30 -3.71 -1.20 12.05
CA LEU A 30 -3.39 -2.21 13.03
C LEU A 30 -3.78 -1.76 14.44
N SER A 31 -4.31 -2.69 15.21
CA SER A 31 -4.41 -2.55 16.67
C SER A 31 -3.03 -2.59 17.33
N PHE A 32 -2.99 -2.33 18.64
CA PHE A 32 -1.75 -2.36 19.42
C PHE A 32 -1.04 -3.73 19.37
N ASP A 33 -1.82 -4.81 19.39
CA ASP A 33 -1.41 -6.21 19.23
C ASP A 33 -1.24 -6.64 17.75
N GLU A 34 -1.24 -5.69 16.82
CA GLU A 34 -0.94 -5.87 15.39
C GLU A 34 -1.95 -6.71 14.59
N HIS A 35 -3.20 -6.80 15.08
CA HIS A 35 -4.30 -7.36 14.32
C HIS A 35 -4.87 -6.31 13.33
N PRO A 36 -5.11 -6.68 12.06
CA PRO A 36 -5.76 -5.81 11.08
C PRO A 36 -7.16 -5.38 11.54
N ARG A 37 -7.49 -4.10 11.40
CA ARG A 37 -8.82 -3.55 11.77
C ARG A 37 -9.58 -2.98 10.59
N SER A 38 -8.95 -2.10 9.83
CA SER A 38 -9.57 -1.45 8.69
C SER A 38 -8.61 -1.36 7.51
N GLU A 39 -9.17 -1.17 6.32
CA GLU A 39 -8.41 -1.05 5.08
C GLU A 39 -8.87 0.17 4.30
N ILE A 40 -7.92 0.95 3.79
CA ILE A 40 -8.17 1.97 2.79
C ILE A 40 -7.34 1.63 1.56
N THR A 41 -8.01 1.51 0.41
CA THR A 41 -7.38 1.31 -0.89
C THR A 41 -7.69 2.49 -1.80
N GLY A 42 -6.72 2.89 -2.62
CA GLY A 42 -6.88 4.02 -3.53
C GLY A 42 -5.75 4.16 -4.55
N TYR A 43 -5.93 5.09 -5.49
CA TYR A 43 -4.91 5.45 -6.47
C TYR A 43 -3.81 6.27 -5.81
N ALA A 44 -2.55 5.90 -6.03
CA ALA A 44 -1.42 6.70 -5.60
C ALA A 44 -1.33 7.97 -6.45
N THR A 45 -1.32 9.14 -5.81
CA THR A 45 -1.10 10.44 -6.48
C THR A 45 0.29 11.00 -6.22
N GLY A 46 1.03 10.42 -5.28
CA GLY A 46 2.42 10.75 -4.98
C GLY A 46 2.86 10.20 -3.63
N GLY A 47 4.05 10.60 -3.21
CA GLY A 47 4.64 10.15 -1.95
C GLY A 47 6.05 9.62 -2.14
N SER A 48 6.65 9.14 -1.06
CA SER A 48 7.95 8.49 -1.09
C SER A 48 8.08 7.50 0.05
N VAL A 49 8.75 6.37 -0.20
CA VAL A 49 9.16 5.43 0.83
C VAL A 49 10.69 5.46 0.86
N LYS A 50 11.26 5.97 1.95
CA LYS A 50 12.71 5.97 2.16
C LYS A 50 13.10 4.81 3.05
N VAL A 51 13.82 3.86 2.46
CA VAL A 51 14.47 2.77 3.18
C VAL A 51 15.95 3.15 3.31
N ASP A 52 16.31 3.80 4.41
CA ASP A 52 17.73 4.05 4.70
C ASP A 52 18.35 2.74 5.21
N GLY A 53 19.32 2.22 4.46
CA GLY A 53 20.00 0.95 4.76
C GLY A 53 20.93 1.01 5.96
N ALA A 54 21.16 2.20 6.55
CA ALA A 54 22.03 2.38 7.70
C ALA A 54 21.36 2.08 9.06
N SER A 55 20.04 1.91 9.12
CA SER A 55 19.34 1.71 10.39
C SER A 55 18.25 0.66 10.30
N ALA A 56 18.38 -0.40 11.10
CA ALA A 56 17.39 -1.45 11.26
C ALA A 56 16.05 -0.95 11.86
N VAL A 57 15.94 0.34 12.22
CA VAL A 57 14.95 0.81 13.20
C VAL A 57 13.97 1.86 12.65
N ARG A 58 14.24 2.57 11.54
CA ARG A 58 13.33 3.64 11.09
C ARG A 58 13.24 3.80 9.57
N ARG A 59 12.10 3.35 9.00
CA ARG A 59 11.68 3.68 7.63
C ARG A 59 10.72 4.86 7.70
N ILE A 60 10.90 5.84 6.82
CA ILE A 60 10.01 6.99 6.71
C ILE A 60 9.23 6.82 5.40
N CYS A 61 7.90 6.84 5.50
CA CYS A 61 7.03 6.90 4.34
C CYS A 61 6.14 8.14 4.39
N SER A 62 5.90 8.71 3.23
CA SER A 62 4.85 9.68 2.97
C SER A 62 4.02 9.13 1.81
N VAL A 63 2.70 9.15 1.95
CA VAL A 63 1.79 8.59 0.95
C VAL A 63 0.68 9.59 0.69
N ASN A 64 0.48 9.94 -0.58
CA ASN A 64 -0.67 10.70 -1.05
C ASN A 64 -1.50 9.80 -1.96
N MET A 65 -2.80 9.69 -1.68
CA MET A 65 -3.68 8.84 -2.46
C MET A 65 -5.10 9.41 -2.55
N VAL A 66 -5.81 9.01 -3.58
CA VAL A 66 -7.26 9.20 -3.70
C VAL A 66 -7.92 7.88 -3.38
N ALA A 67 -8.58 7.81 -2.22
CA ALA A 67 -9.26 6.62 -1.75
C ALA A 67 -10.48 6.31 -2.63
N GLU A 68 -10.63 5.04 -3.02
CA GLU A 68 -11.81 4.57 -3.78
C GLU A 68 -13.01 4.29 -2.86
N ASN A 69 -12.75 4.08 -1.56
CA ASN A 69 -13.76 3.66 -0.60
C ASN A 69 -14.32 4.84 0.22
N ALA A 70 -15.64 5.04 0.17
CA ALA A 70 -16.34 6.21 0.72
C ALA A 70 -16.50 6.23 2.25
N ARG A 71 -16.05 5.18 2.96
CA ARG A 71 -16.20 5.01 4.42
C ARG A 71 -14.85 4.94 5.12
N ILE A 72 -14.05 5.99 4.98
CA ILE A 72 -12.94 6.23 5.89
C ILE A 72 -13.54 6.80 7.17
N ASN A 73 -13.49 6.04 8.26
CA ASN A 73 -13.74 6.62 9.58
C ASN A 73 -12.46 7.30 10.03
N GLU A 74 -12.37 8.61 9.82
CA GLU A 74 -11.17 9.41 10.13
C GLU A 74 -10.74 9.26 11.60
N LEU A 75 -11.70 9.01 12.50
CA LEU A 75 -11.45 8.82 13.92
C LEU A 75 -10.63 7.55 14.19
N ASP A 76 -10.89 6.46 13.47
CA ASP A 76 -10.17 5.19 13.67
C ASP A 76 -8.70 5.36 13.27
N TRP A 77 -8.44 6.02 12.14
CA TRP A 77 -7.10 6.26 11.61
C TRP A 77 -6.32 7.33 12.38
N ALA A 78 -7.01 8.25 13.06
CA ALA A 78 -6.38 9.24 13.94
C ALA A 78 -5.90 8.62 15.27
N PHE A 79 -6.58 7.57 15.76
CA PHE A 79 -6.21 6.87 17.00
C PHE A 79 -5.30 5.67 16.80
N GLU A 80 -5.27 5.10 15.60
CA GLU A 80 -4.39 4.00 15.27
C GLU A 80 -2.94 4.48 15.17
N SER A 81 -2.06 3.88 15.97
CA SER A 81 -0.64 4.23 15.97
C SER A 81 0.14 3.53 14.88
N LYS A 82 -0.39 2.44 14.29
CA LYS A 82 0.33 1.56 13.35
C LYS A 82 -0.52 1.21 12.13
N PHE A 83 0.13 1.03 10.99
CA PHE A 83 -0.48 0.51 9.78
C PHE A 83 0.51 -0.31 8.96
N LYS A 84 0.01 -1.26 8.15
CA LYS A 84 0.77 -1.90 7.08
C LYS A 84 0.56 -1.15 5.78
N LEU A 85 1.63 -0.98 5.02
CA LEU A 85 1.61 -0.39 3.69
C LEU A 85 1.87 -1.48 2.66
N GLU A 86 0.98 -1.57 1.68
CA GLU A 86 1.20 -2.30 0.43
C GLU A 86 1.09 -1.33 -0.75
N VAL A 87 1.99 -1.49 -1.72
CA VAL A 87 1.92 -0.78 -3.00
C VAL A 87 1.45 -1.77 -4.05
N GLY A 88 0.38 -1.43 -4.74
CA GLY A 88 -0.21 -2.22 -5.81
C GLY A 88 0.24 -1.73 -7.17
N ILE A 89 0.55 -2.64 -8.09
CA ILE A 89 0.68 -2.33 -9.51
C ILE A 89 -0.42 -3.06 -10.26
N ARG A 90 -1.17 -2.35 -11.09
CA ARG A 90 -2.20 -2.98 -11.91
C ARG A 90 -1.59 -3.92 -12.93
N ASN A 91 -2.18 -5.09 -13.05
CA ASN A 91 -1.74 -6.16 -13.93
C ASN A 91 -2.56 -6.16 -15.22
N PHE A 92 -1.96 -5.61 -16.28
CA PHE A 92 -2.54 -5.66 -17.63
C PHE A 92 -2.06 -6.87 -18.46
N ILE A 93 -1.05 -7.59 -17.97
CA ILE A 93 -0.24 -8.49 -18.79
C ILE A 93 -0.60 -9.97 -18.65
N ASN A 94 -1.16 -10.41 -17.50
CA ASN A 94 -1.46 -11.82 -17.27
C ASN A 94 -2.72 -12.02 -16.41
N LYS A 95 -3.81 -12.45 -17.04
CA LYS A 95 -5.12 -12.69 -16.39
C LYS A 95 -5.15 -13.89 -15.43
N ASN A 96 -4.08 -14.69 -15.36
CA ASN A 96 -3.97 -15.79 -14.40
C ASN A 96 -3.55 -15.32 -13.00
N TYR A 97 -3.17 -14.05 -12.86
CA TYR A 97 -2.89 -13.40 -11.58
C TYR A 97 -3.95 -12.33 -11.29
N ASP A 98 -3.99 -11.87 -10.04
CA ASP A 98 -4.91 -10.83 -9.60
C ASP A 98 -4.74 -9.54 -10.42
N ASP A 99 -5.82 -8.75 -10.49
CA ASP A 99 -5.85 -7.48 -11.22
C ASP A 99 -4.88 -6.44 -10.66
N ILE A 100 -4.56 -6.54 -9.37
CA ILE A 100 -3.56 -5.69 -8.70
C ILE A 100 -2.57 -6.60 -7.98
N ILE A 101 -1.29 -6.46 -8.31
CA ILE A 101 -0.21 -7.17 -7.63
C ILE A 101 0.28 -6.33 -6.47
N TRP A 102 0.07 -6.83 -5.24
CA TRP A 102 0.41 -6.12 -4.01
C TRP A 102 1.83 -6.46 -3.54
N PHE A 103 2.64 -5.42 -3.38
CA PHE A 103 4.01 -5.49 -2.87
C PHE A 103 4.05 -4.96 -1.43
N PRO A 104 4.30 -5.81 -0.42
CA PRO A 104 4.35 -5.38 0.97
C PRO A 104 5.57 -4.49 1.22
N GLN A 105 5.34 -3.29 1.75
CA GLN A 105 6.40 -2.31 2.06
C GLN A 105 6.77 -2.32 3.56
N GLY A 106 5.92 -2.88 4.41
CA GLY A 106 6.16 -3.08 5.84
C GLY A 106 5.12 -2.42 6.74
N THR A 107 5.42 -2.41 8.04
CA THR A 107 4.60 -1.79 9.09
C THR A 107 5.21 -0.44 9.49
N TYR A 108 4.37 0.57 9.64
CA TYR A 108 4.74 1.96 9.91
C TYR A 108 3.93 2.51 11.08
N ILE A 109 4.42 3.59 11.69
CA ILE A 109 3.72 4.36 12.73
C ILE A 109 3.19 5.65 12.12
N ILE A 110 1.93 5.99 12.39
CA ILE A 110 1.33 7.25 11.91
C ILE A 110 1.87 8.40 12.75
N THR A 111 2.62 9.31 12.13
CA THR A 111 3.09 10.56 12.78
C THR A 111 2.26 11.77 12.38
N SER A 112 1.56 11.70 11.25
CA SER A 112 0.67 12.73 10.73
C SER A 112 -0.34 12.08 9.78
N PHE A 113 -1.61 12.43 9.91
CA PHE A 113 -2.69 11.99 9.03
C PHE A 113 -3.57 13.18 8.67
N SER A 114 -3.95 13.29 7.41
CA SER A 114 -4.89 14.29 6.93
C SER A 114 -5.71 13.70 5.79
N SER A 115 -7.03 13.86 5.87
CA SER A 115 -7.97 13.52 4.81
C SER A 115 -8.80 14.74 4.46
N THR A 116 -9.26 14.79 3.22
CA THR A 116 -10.21 15.81 2.76
C THR A 116 -11.28 15.11 1.95
N LYS A 117 -12.53 15.30 2.35
CA LYS A 117 -13.68 14.79 1.63
C LYS A 117 -14.30 15.94 0.85
N ASN A 118 -14.26 15.84 -0.48
CA ASN A 118 -15.04 16.74 -1.32
C ASN A 118 -16.51 16.31 -1.23
N ALA A 119 -17.36 17.21 -0.72
CA ALA A 119 -18.80 17.03 -0.57
C ALA A 119 -19.55 17.32 -1.87
#